data_AF-A0AA38JGB7-F1
#
_entry.id   AF-A0AA38JGB7-F1
#
_cell.length_a   1.000
_cell.length_b   1.000
_cell.length_c   1.000
_cell.angle_alpha   90.00
_cell.angle_beta   90.00
_cell.angle_gamma   90.00
#
_symmetry.space_group_name_H-M   'P 1'
#
loop_
_entity.id
_entity.type
_entity.pdbx_description
1 polymer ?
#
loop_
_entity_poly.entity_id
_entity_poly.type
_entity_poly.pdbx_seq_one_letter_code
_entity_poly.pdbx_strand_id
1 'polypeptide(L)'
;MSEEILPGDVVAVTHGLAGRQEGLVVGSHIDYLGRQILEVQLDSYEVFHAWQPTVTRIRRTVYNRPAQVPLIGSVPRTRTVERKIYW
;
A
#
# COMPACT_ATOMS: atom_id res chain seq x y z
N MET A 1 11.74 -6.88 -15.43
CA MET A 1 10.79 -5.77 -15.40
C MET A 1 10.95 -5.09 -14.05
N SER A 2 11.59 -3.93 -14.01
CA SER A 2 11.67 -3.12 -12.80
C SER A 2 10.26 -2.64 -12.48
N GLU A 3 9.66 -3.17 -11.41
CA GLU A 3 8.39 -2.65 -10.90
C GLU A 3 8.63 -1.22 -10.43
N GLU A 4 8.30 -0.27 -11.30
CA GLU A 4 8.40 1.16 -11.00
C GLU A 4 7.48 1.50 -9.83
N ILE A 5 8.03 2.17 -8.83
CA ILE A 5 7.31 2.63 -7.65
C ILE A 5 6.69 3.97 -8.00
N LEU A 6 5.38 4.08 -7.89
CA LEU A 6 4.63 5.28 -8.25
C LEU A 6 4.12 6.01 -7.00
N PRO A 7 3.84 7.33 -7.09
CA PRO A 7 3.13 8.05 -6.04
C PRO A 7 1.81 7.35 -5.67
N GLY A 8 1.56 7.20 -4.37
CA GLY A 8 0.43 6.46 -3.81
C GLY A 8 0.74 5.01 -3.43
N ASP A 9 1.89 4.47 -3.84
CA ASP A 9 2.34 3.17 -3.36
C ASP A 9 2.76 3.21 -1.89
N VAL A 10 2.51 2.13 -1.16
CA VAL A 10 3.05 1.95 0.19
C VAL A 10 4.38 1.23 0.09
N VAL A 11 5.41 1.81 0.70
CA VAL A 11 6.77 1.29 0.70
C VAL A 11 7.30 1.14 2.12
N ALA A 12 8.22 0.21 2.30
CA ALA A 12 8.96 0.03 3.53
C ALA A 12 10.34 0.64 3.34
N VAL A 13 10.68 1.57 4.21
CA VAL A 13 11.95 2.26 4.22
C VAL A 13 12.73 1.83 5.46
N THR A 14 14.00 1.51 5.28
CA THR A 14 14.92 1.27 6.39
C THR A 14 15.46 2.62 6.87
N HIS A 15 14.88 3.13 7.96
CA HIS A 15 15.19 4.42 8.55
C HIS A 15 16.17 4.29 9.72
N GLY A 16 17.47 4.17 9.40
CA GLY A 16 18.57 4.23 10.38
C GLY A 16 18.35 3.38 11.65
N LEU A 17 18.47 4.02 12.82
CA LEU A 17 18.28 3.40 14.15
C LEU A 17 16.83 2.98 14.44
N ALA A 18 15.85 3.55 13.74
CA ALA A 18 14.43 3.23 13.92
C ALA A 18 14.01 1.93 13.18
N GLY A 19 14.89 1.38 12.35
CA GLY A 19 14.65 0.13 11.62
C GLY A 19 13.72 0.30 10.43
N ARG A 20 12.97 -0.75 10.09
CA ARG A 20 12.07 -0.79 8.93
C ARG A 20 10.73 -0.16 9.28
N GLN A 21 10.37 0.92 8.59
CA GLN A 21 9.10 1.63 8.74
C GLN A 21 8.33 1.63 7.43
N GLU A 22 7.00 1.61 7.50
CA GLU A 22 6.15 1.78 6.33
C GLU A 22 5.87 3.26 6.10
N GLY A 23 5.69 3.64 4.84
CA GLY A 23 5.30 5.00 4.48
C GLY A 23 4.67 5.05 3.10
N LEU A 24 3.98 6.14 2.83
CA LEU A 24 3.32 6.39 1.56
C LEU A 24 4.25 7.17 0.63
N VAL A 25 4.40 6.72 -0.61
CA VAL A 25 5.14 7.48 -1.62
C VAL A 25 4.30 8.68 -2.03
N VAL A 26 4.82 9.89 -1.82
CA VAL A 26 4.18 11.15 -2.19
C VAL A 26 4.74 11.68 -3.51
N GLY A 27 6.00 11.41 -3.78
CA GLY A 27 6.69 11.91 -4.96
C GLY A 27 7.97 11.16 -5.27
N SER A 28 8.61 11.57 -6.36
CA SER A 28 9.93 11.09 -6.74
C SER A 28 10.64 12.11 -7.60
N HIS A 29 11.95 12.24 -7.42
CA HIS A 29 12.79 13.11 -8.24
C HIS A 29 14.15 12.45 -8.52
N ILE A 30 14.89 13.00 -9.48
CA ILE A 30 16.24 12.55 -9.81
C ILE A 30 17.25 13.53 -9.20
N ASP A 31 18.16 13.00 -8.41
CA ASP A 31 19.25 13.75 -7.79
C ASP A 31 20.35 14.11 -8.81
N TYR A 32 21.28 14.99 -8.46
CA TYR A 32 22.38 15.42 -9.36
C TYR A 32 23.27 14.27 -9.85
N LEU A 33 23.28 13.14 -9.11
CA LEU A 33 23.99 11.90 -9.46
C LEU A 33 23.19 10.95 -10.35
N GLY A 34 22.00 11.36 -10.85
CA GLY A 34 21.15 10.51 -11.68
C GLY A 34 20.42 9.40 -10.90
N ARG A 35 20.41 9.47 -9.57
CA ARG A 35 19.70 8.50 -8.72
C ARG A 35 18.25 8.92 -8.55
N GLN A 36 17.33 7.98 -8.66
CA GLN A 36 15.93 8.21 -8.32
C GLN A 36 15.75 8.20 -6.80
N ILE A 37 15.30 9.33 -6.29
CA ILE A 37 14.93 9.53 -4.89
C ILE A 37 13.40 9.48 -4.81
N LEU A 38 12.90 8.72 -3.85
CA LEU A 38 11.49 8.64 -3.51
C LEU A 38 11.23 9.50 -2.27
N GLU A 39 10.19 10.29 -2.33
CA GLU A 39 9.68 11.07 -1.20
C GLU A 39 8.60 10.25 -0.53
N VAL A 40 8.87 9.80 0.69
CA VAL A 40 8.01 8.90 1.45
C VAL A 40 7.53 9.61 2.70
N GLN A 41 6.23 9.79 2.83
CA GLN A 41 5.62 10.30 4.05
C GLN A 41 5.48 9.16 5.05
N LEU A 42 6.16 9.31 6.18
CA LEU A 42 6.06 8.41 7.33
C LEU A 42 4.88 8.80 8.23
N ASP A 43 4.49 7.90 9.12
CA ASP A 43 3.39 8.14 10.08
C ASP A 43 3.65 9.36 11.01
N SER A 44 4.92 9.78 11.15
CA SER A 44 5.32 10.99 11.89
C SER A 44 5.00 12.31 11.17
N TYR A 45 4.32 12.26 10.01
CA TYR A 45 4.10 13.39 9.08
C TYR A 45 5.39 13.97 8.48
N GLU A 46 6.53 13.32 8.70
CA GLU A 46 7.81 13.69 8.10
C GLU A 46 7.94 13.08 6.71
N VAL A 47 8.47 13.88 5.76
CA VAL A 47 8.80 13.40 4.42
C VAL A 47 10.25 12.95 4.42
N PHE A 48 10.43 11.65 4.21
CA PHE A 48 11.72 11.01 4.17
C PHE A 48 12.17 10.76 2.72
N HIS A 49 13.41 11.12 2.42
CA HIS A 49 14.02 10.92 1.11
C HIS A 49 14.75 9.59 1.08
N ALA A 50 14.26 8.67 0.27
CA ALA A 50 14.74 7.30 0.27
C ALA A 50 15.12 6.86 -1.15
N TRP A 51 16.16 6.05 -1.26
CA TRP A 51 16.65 5.56 -2.54
C TRP A 51 17.01 4.09 -2.45
N GLN A 52 17.17 3.42 -3.59
CA GLN A 52 17.60 2.02 -3.58
C GLN A 52 19.02 1.89 -2.98
N PRO A 53 19.29 0.95 -2.06
CA PRO A 53 18.47 -0.23 -1.70
C PRO A 53 17.66 -0.08 -0.40
N THR A 54 17.56 1.11 0.19
CA THR A 54 16.90 1.30 1.51
C THR A 54 15.38 1.29 1.41
N VAL A 55 14.83 1.31 0.19
CA VAL A 55 13.38 1.24 -0.08
C VAL A 55 13.00 -0.11 -0.67
N THR A 56 12.00 -0.74 -0.06
CA THR A 56 11.38 -1.96 -0.57
C THR A 56 9.89 -1.72 -0.74
N ARG A 57 9.32 -2.00 -1.93
CA ARG A 57 7.87 -1.86 -2.14
C ARG A 57 7.12 -2.85 -1.25
N ILE A 58 6.12 -2.38 -0.52
CA ILE A 58 5.23 -3.26 0.23
C ILE A 58 4.06 -3.57 -0.69
N ARG A 59 4.11 -4.75 -1.30
CA ARG A 59 2.92 -5.28 -1.97
C ARG A 59 1.93 -5.71 -0.88
N ARG A 60 1.00 -4.82 -0.51
CA ARG A 60 -0.16 -5.24 0.28
C ARG A 60 -0.91 -6.26 -0.55
N THR A 61 -1.00 -7.49 -0.07
CA THR A 61 -1.86 -8.51 -0.66
C THR A 61 -3.29 -8.02 -0.50
N VAL A 62 -3.78 -7.28 -1.49
CA VAL A 62 -5.19 -6.94 -1.55
C VAL A 62 -5.90 -8.25 -1.83
N TYR A 63 -6.52 -8.83 -0.81
CA TYR A 63 -7.60 -9.76 -1.04
C TYR A 63 -8.70 -8.94 -1.68
N ASN A 64 -8.67 -8.84 -3.00
CA ASN A 64 -9.83 -8.46 -3.78
C ASN A 64 -10.88 -9.52 -3.45
N ARG A 65 -11.68 -9.28 -2.40
CA ARG A 65 -13.00 -9.89 -2.34
C ARG A 65 -13.67 -9.32 -3.58
N PRO A 66 -14.00 -10.13 -4.60
CA PRO A 66 -14.74 -9.60 -5.72
C PRO A 66 -16.02 -9.02 -5.12
N ALA A 67 -16.15 -7.70 -5.18
CA ALA A 67 -17.44 -7.07 -5.10
C ALA A 67 -18.23 -7.75 -6.20
N GLN A 68 -19.18 -8.61 -5.82
CA GLN A 68 -20.05 -9.30 -6.76
C GLN A 68 -20.91 -8.22 -7.41
N VAL A 69 -20.38 -7.56 -8.44
CA VAL A 69 -21.17 -6.75 -9.36
C VAL A 69 -22.15 -7.73 -9.98
N PRO A 70 -23.47 -7.59 -9.75
CA PRO A 70 -24.41 -8.48 -10.39
C PRO A 70 -24.42 -8.12 -11.88
N LEU A 71 -23.68 -8.89 -12.68
CA LEU A 71 -23.98 -9.02 -14.09
C LEU A 71 -25.37 -9.66 -14.17
N ILE A 72 -26.22 -9.11 -15.04
CA ILE A 72 -27.60 -9.55 -15.30
C ILE A 72 -27.65 -11.09 -15.29
N GLY A 73 -28.21 -11.67 -14.23
CA GLY A 73 -28.33 -13.12 -14.04
C GLY A 73 -27.67 -13.74 -12.80
N SER A 74 -26.78 -13.03 -12.07
CA SER A 74 -26.18 -13.62 -10.86
C SER A 74 -26.99 -13.30 -9.59
N VAL A 75 -27.55 -14.34 -8.96
CA VAL A 75 -28.26 -14.23 -7.67
C VAL A 75 -27.28 -13.77 -6.58
N PRO A 76 -27.54 -12.64 -5.88
CA PRO A 76 -26.70 -12.26 -4.75
C PRO A 76 -26.78 -13.34 -3.67
N ARG A 77 -25.63 -13.85 -3.20
CA ARG A 77 -25.57 -14.76 -2.04
C ARG A 77 -25.82 -13.94 -0.76
N THR A 78 -27.07 -13.56 -0.54
CA THR A 78 -27.49 -12.96 0.73
C THR A 78 -27.49 -14.06 1.79
N ARG A 79 -26.60 -13.97 2.79
CA ARG A 79 -26.60 -14.92 3.90
C ARG A 79 -27.53 -14.37 4.99
N THR A 80 -28.76 -14.84 5.03
CA THR A 80 -29.69 -14.53 6.13
C THR A 80 -29.19 -15.22 7.39
N VAL A 81 -28.82 -14.44 8.40
CA VAL A 81 -28.46 -14.96 9.72
C VAL A 81 -29.70 -14.88 10.59
N GLU A 82 -30.34 -16.02 10.84
CA GLU A 82 -31.43 -16.09 11.82
C GLU A 82 -30.84 -16.09 13.23
N ARG A 83 -31.25 -15.11 14.04
CA ARG A 83 -30.90 -15.03 15.47
C ARG A 83 -32.13 -15.43 16.29
N LYS A 84 -32.12 -16.62 16.89
CA LYS A 84 -33.13 -17.01 17.89
C LYS A 84 -32.71 -16.47 19.25
N ILE A 85 -33.58 -15.67 19.86
CA ILE A 85 -33.43 -15.16 21.22
C ILE A 85 -34.29 -16.05 22.11
N TYR A 86 -33.66 -16.76 23.04
CA TYR A 86 -34.35 -17.46 24.13
C TYR A 86 -34.32 -16.53 25.34
N TRP A 87 -35.51 -16.20 25.82
CA TRP A 87 -35.73 -15.50 27.08
C TRP A 87 -35.81 -16.52 28.22
#